data_AF-A0A537TL65-F1
#
_entry.id   AF-A0A537TL65-F1
#
_cell.length_a   1.000
_cell.length_b   1.000
_cell.length_c   1.000
_cell.angle_alpha   90.00
_cell.angle_beta   90.00
_cell.angle_gamma   90.00
#
_symmetry.space_group_name_H-M   'P 1'
#
loop_
_entity.id
_entity.type
_entity.pdbx_description
1 polymer ?
#
loop_
_entity_poly.entity_id
_entity_poly.type
_entity_poly.pdbx_seq_one_letter_code
_entity_poly.pdbx_strand_id
1 'polypeptide(L)'
;MSDDKIVAAIRGGNAPDVVHSDSSDNTGAFCATGAWANLNDYLQRDNISPSILPPAPRYFTQYKGNRCALPMLADVYGLYYNKALFRQAGISGPPKTMSELAADAKKLTQKNSDGSLKVVGLDPVDGFYENAAAHWGPMFGTQWVDSSGKSILSQ
;
A
#
# COMPACT_ATOMS: atom_id res chain seq x y z
N MET A 1 8.82 9.05 -8.27
CA MET A 1 8.23 9.70 -9.46
C MET A 1 7.01 8.86 -9.74
N SER A 2 5.81 9.44 -9.85
CA SER A 2 4.62 8.59 -9.97
C SER A 2 4.75 7.62 -11.14
N ASP A 3 4.25 6.41 -10.93
CA ASP A 3 4.39 5.32 -11.90
C ASP A 3 3.77 5.69 -13.26
N ASP A 4 2.70 6.51 -13.26
CA ASP A 4 2.12 7.07 -14.49
C ASP A 4 3.11 7.91 -15.31
N LYS A 5 3.97 8.69 -14.64
CA LYS A 5 5.02 9.48 -15.30
C LYS A 5 6.14 8.57 -15.81
N ILE A 6 6.47 7.50 -15.09
CA ILE A 6 7.42 6.46 -15.55
C ILE A 6 6.90 5.83 -16.85
N VAL A 7 5.64 5.38 -16.87
CA VAL A 7 5.01 4.79 -18.06
C VAL A 7 4.99 5.77 -19.23
N ALA A 8 4.61 7.03 -18.98
CA ALA A 8 4.57 8.06 -20.03
C ALA A 8 5.96 8.34 -20.61
N ALA A 9 7.00 8.43 -19.78
CA ALA A 9 8.38 8.65 -20.22
C ALA A 9 8.91 7.49 -21.07
N ILE A 10 8.62 6.25 -20.66
CA ILE A 10 8.97 5.04 -21.43
C ILE A 10 8.29 5.06 -22.81
N ARG A 11 6.98 5.32 -22.85
CA ARG A 11 6.22 5.39 -24.11
C ARG A 11 6.68 6.54 -25.02
N GLY A 12 7.14 7.64 -24.43
CA GLY A 12 7.67 8.80 -25.14
C GLY A 12 9.11 8.64 -25.63
N GLY A 13 9.78 7.52 -25.37
CA GLY A 13 11.16 7.28 -25.79
C GLY A 13 12.22 8.03 -24.98
N ASN A 14 11.83 8.66 -23.87
CA ASN A 14 12.71 9.43 -22.98
C ASN A 14 12.69 8.84 -21.56
N ALA A 15 12.86 7.52 -21.47
CA ALA A 15 12.89 6.84 -20.19
C ALA A 15 14.13 7.27 -19.38
N PRO A 16 14.00 7.52 -18.07
CA PRO A 16 15.14 7.70 -17.18
C PRO A 16 15.91 6.38 -16.97
N ASP A 17 17.21 6.47 -16.66
CA ASP A 17 18.06 5.30 -16.42
C ASP A 17 17.71 4.55 -15.12
N VAL A 18 17.30 5.30 -14.09
CA VAL A 18 16.92 4.77 -12.77
C VAL A 18 15.65 5.48 -12.31
N VAL A 19 14.69 4.71 -11.80
CA VAL A 19 13.44 5.23 -11.25
C VAL A 19 13.23 4.76 -9.82
N HIS A 20 12.58 5.62 -9.04
CA HIS A 20 11.93 5.22 -7.80
C HIS A 20 10.44 5.07 -8.09
N SER A 21 9.97 3.81 -8.11
CA SER A 21 8.54 3.47 -8.21
C SER A 21 7.87 3.78 -6.87
N ASP A 22 6.67 4.34 -6.92
CA ASP A 22 5.99 4.78 -5.70
C ASP A 22 5.24 3.62 -4.99
N SER A 23 4.96 2.48 -5.66
CA SER A 23 4.42 1.28 -5.01
C SER A 23 4.99 -0.03 -5.56
N SER A 24 4.88 -1.12 -4.78
CA SER A 24 5.30 -2.46 -5.23
C SER A 24 4.34 -3.11 -6.22
N ASP A 25 3.10 -2.60 -6.35
CA ASP A 25 2.00 -3.28 -7.06
C ASP A 25 2.29 -3.43 -8.56
N ASN A 26 3.03 -2.48 -9.12
CA ASN A 26 3.35 -2.46 -10.54
C ASN A 26 4.54 -3.34 -10.93
N THR A 27 5.26 -3.91 -9.97
CA THR A 27 6.43 -4.77 -10.23
C THR A 27 6.08 -5.86 -11.24
N GLY A 28 4.95 -6.56 -11.06
CA GLY A 28 4.53 -7.61 -11.98
C GLY A 28 4.34 -7.12 -13.42
N ALA A 29 3.73 -5.96 -13.61
CA ALA A 29 3.47 -5.39 -14.93
C ALA A 29 4.76 -4.91 -15.62
N PHE A 30 5.63 -4.19 -14.90
CA PHE A 30 6.87 -3.69 -15.47
C PHE A 30 7.90 -4.80 -15.73
N CYS A 31 8.00 -5.79 -14.83
CA CYS A 31 8.88 -6.94 -15.04
C CYS A 31 8.43 -7.76 -16.26
N ALA A 32 7.12 -8.02 -16.39
CA ALA A 32 6.59 -8.89 -17.44
C ALA A 32 6.74 -8.30 -18.84
N THR A 33 6.72 -6.97 -18.95
CA THR A 33 6.84 -6.27 -20.24
C THR A 33 8.28 -6.01 -20.65
N GLY A 34 9.26 -6.22 -19.75
CA GLY A 34 10.66 -5.86 -19.97
C GLY A 34 10.93 -4.36 -19.86
N ALA A 35 9.95 -3.58 -19.39
CA ALA A 35 10.08 -2.14 -19.15
C ALA A 35 11.13 -1.85 -18.06
N TRP A 36 11.29 -2.76 -17.10
CA TRP A 36 12.40 -2.73 -16.14
C TRP A 36 13.42 -3.83 -16.47
N ALA A 37 14.70 -3.47 -16.37
CA ALA A 37 15.79 -4.39 -16.63
C ALA A 37 15.80 -5.57 -15.64
N ASN A 38 16.17 -6.75 -16.12
CA ASN A 38 16.44 -7.90 -15.25
C ASN A 38 17.75 -7.65 -14.46
N LEU A 39 17.67 -7.66 -13.14
CA LEU A 39 18.80 -7.38 -12.25
C LEU A 39 19.52 -8.65 -11.77
N ASN A 40 19.02 -9.86 -12.10
CA ASN A 40 19.62 -11.11 -11.64
C ASN A 40 21.09 -11.24 -12.07
N ASP A 41 21.41 -10.90 -13.32
CA ASP A 41 22.77 -11.00 -13.85
C ASP A 41 23.73 -10.02 -13.14
N TYR A 42 23.24 -8.83 -12.79
CA TYR A 42 24.01 -7.84 -12.03
C TYR A 42 24.28 -8.33 -10.61
N LEU A 43 23.27 -8.88 -9.94
CA LEU A 43 23.41 -9.45 -8.61
C LEU A 43 24.38 -10.64 -8.60
N GLN A 44 24.33 -11.49 -9.61
CA GLN A 44 25.26 -12.60 -9.78
C GLN A 44 26.69 -12.10 -10.00
N ARG A 45 26.89 -11.16 -10.94
CA ARG A 45 28.20 -10.55 -11.23
C ARG A 45 28.84 -9.96 -9.97
N ASP A 46 28.03 -9.31 -9.15
CA ASP A 46 28.48 -8.59 -7.96
C ASP A 46 28.48 -9.47 -6.69
N ASN A 47 28.17 -10.77 -6.82
CA ASN A 47 28.09 -11.75 -5.73
C ASN A 47 27.11 -11.36 -4.60
N ILE A 48 26.01 -10.69 -4.96
CA ILE A 48 24.98 -10.25 -4.04
C ILE A 48 23.87 -11.30 -4.01
N SER A 49 23.80 -12.05 -2.92
CA SER A 49 22.69 -12.99 -2.70
C SER A 49 21.40 -12.22 -2.38
N PRO A 50 20.27 -12.50 -3.05
CA PRO A 50 18.97 -11.93 -2.67
C PRO A 50 18.54 -12.26 -1.23
N SER A 51 19.17 -13.25 -0.59
CA SER A 51 18.91 -13.61 0.82
C SER A 51 19.22 -12.49 1.81
N ILE A 52 20.02 -11.48 1.43
CA ILE A 52 20.29 -10.31 2.27
C ILE A 52 19.04 -9.44 2.49
N LEU A 53 18.08 -9.50 1.55
CA LEU A 53 16.85 -8.72 1.60
C LEU A 53 15.86 -9.40 2.56
N PRO A 54 15.09 -8.68 3.40
CA PRO A 54 14.05 -9.30 4.21
C PRO A 54 13.00 -10.06 3.37
N PRO A 55 12.34 -11.11 3.90
CA PRO A 55 11.48 -11.99 3.09
C PRO A 55 10.38 -11.29 2.28
N ALA A 56 9.64 -10.35 2.88
CA ALA A 56 8.54 -9.66 2.20
C ALA A 56 9.04 -8.74 1.06
N PRO A 57 9.98 -7.80 1.28
CA PRO A 57 10.60 -7.03 0.20
C PRO A 57 11.26 -7.87 -0.85
N ARG A 58 11.91 -8.98 -0.47
CA ARG A 58 12.47 -9.93 -1.41
C ARG A 58 11.38 -10.52 -2.31
N TYR A 59 10.20 -10.83 -1.77
CA TYR A 59 9.09 -11.39 -2.54
C TYR A 59 8.47 -10.38 -3.52
N PHE A 60 8.11 -9.18 -3.06
CA PHE A 60 7.35 -8.23 -3.89
C PHE A 60 8.20 -7.47 -4.92
N THR A 61 9.53 -7.54 -4.85
CA THR A 61 10.45 -6.92 -5.84
C THR A 61 10.89 -7.87 -6.96
N GLN A 62 10.23 -9.03 -7.08
CA GLN A 62 10.43 -9.96 -8.18
C GLN A 62 9.10 -10.39 -8.78
N TYR A 63 9.14 -10.86 -10.02
CA TYR A 63 8.00 -11.45 -10.69
C TYR A 63 8.43 -12.73 -11.41
N LYS A 64 7.80 -13.86 -11.07
CA LYS A 64 8.12 -15.20 -11.64
C LYS A 64 9.62 -15.54 -11.64
N GLY A 65 10.33 -15.15 -10.58
CA GLY A 65 11.78 -15.39 -10.42
C GLY A 65 12.69 -14.37 -11.12
N ASN A 66 12.15 -13.44 -11.92
CA ASN A 66 12.88 -12.30 -12.43
C ASN A 66 12.84 -11.16 -11.41
N ARG A 67 14.00 -10.75 -10.89
CA ARG A 67 14.13 -9.57 -10.04
C ARG A 67 14.47 -8.37 -10.91
N CYS A 68 13.50 -7.50 -11.13
CA CYS A 68 13.67 -6.28 -11.92
C CYS A 68 13.64 -5.00 -11.07
N ALA A 69 13.54 -5.14 -9.74
CA ALA A 69 13.60 -4.05 -8.78
C ALA A 69 14.40 -4.45 -7.54
N LEU A 70 14.92 -3.45 -6.84
CA LEU A 70 15.52 -3.60 -5.51
C LEU A 70 14.70 -2.76 -4.51
N PRO A 71 14.52 -3.25 -3.27
CA PRO A 71 13.77 -2.51 -2.28
C PRO A 71 14.59 -1.31 -1.81
N MET A 72 13.99 -0.12 -1.85
CA MET A 72 14.56 1.10 -1.26
C MET A 72 13.98 1.36 0.13
N LEU A 73 12.67 1.17 0.27
CA LEU A 73 11.93 1.30 1.53
C LEU A 73 10.98 0.10 1.70
N ALA A 74 10.62 -0.18 2.95
CA ALA A 74 9.64 -1.21 3.30
C ALA A 74 8.85 -0.71 4.51
N ASP A 75 7.57 -0.42 4.29
CA ASP A 75 6.70 0.19 5.28
C ASP A 75 5.60 -0.80 5.73
N VAL A 76 5.03 -0.51 6.89
CA VAL A 76 3.87 -1.22 7.43
C VAL A 76 2.83 -0.22 7.90
N TYR A 77 1.56 -0.56 7.73
CA TYR A 77 0.47 0.30 8.20
C TYR A 77 0.15 0.05 9.66
N GLY A 78 -0.15 1.14 10.38
CA GLY A 78 -0.56 1.11 11.77
C GLY A 78 -1.65 2.16 12.06
N LEU A 79 -2.47 1.88 13.08
CA LEU A 79 -3.49 2.81 13.53
C LEU A 79 -2.87 3.91 14.41
N TYR A 80 -2.93 5.15 13.93
CA TYR A 80 -2.67 6.32 14.76
C TYR A 80 -3.97 6.78 15.42
N TYR A 81 -3.91 7.12 16.72
CA TYR A 81 -5.08 7.55 17.47
C TYR A 81 -4.76 8.66 18.48
N ASN A 82 -5.73 9.55 18.71
CA ASN A 82 -5.58 10.64 19.66
C ASN A 82 -5.94 10.17 21.08
N LYS A 83 -4.90 9.95 21.90
CA LYS A 83 -5.06 9.49 23.30
C LYS A 83 -5.92 10.42 24.16
N ALA A 84 -5.91 11.73 23.92
CA ALA A 84 -6.71 12.68 24.68
C ALA A 84 -8.20 12.55 24.35
N LEU A 85 -8.54 12.46 23.05
CA LEU A 85 -9.92 12.24 22.61
C LEU A 85 -10.45 10.89 23.07
N PHE A 86 -9.63 9.84 23.05
CA PHE A 86 -10.00 8.51 23.60
C PHE A 86 -10.34 8.60 25.09
N ARG A 87 -9.49 9.24 25.91
CA ARG A 87 -9.78 9.44 27.34
C ARG A 87 -11.05 10.26 27.57
N GLN A 88 -11.24 11.34 26.82
CA GLN A 88 -12.45 12.18 26.92
C GLN A 88 -13.72 11.39 26.57
N ALA A 89 -13.64 10.47 25.61
CA ALA A 89 -14.75 9.61 25.20
C ALA A 89 -14.89 8.33 26.05
N GLY A 90 -14.05 8.13 27.06
CA GLY A 90 -14.07 6.92 27.91
C GLY A 90 -13.63 5.64 27.20
N ILE A 91 -12.81 5.74 26.14
CA ILE A 91 -12.27 4.60 25.39
C ILE A 91 -10.94 4.17 26.01
N SER A 92 -10.83 2.90 26.42
CA SER A 92 -9.73 2.39 27.25
C SER A 92 -8.44 2.09 26.47
N GLY A 93 -8.50 1.94 25.16
CA GLY A 93 -7.33 1.62 24.33
C GLY A 93 -7.66 1.59 22.85
N PRO A 94 -6.65 1.34 21.98
CA PRO A 94 -6.89 1.23 20.54
C PRO A 94 -7.77 0.01 20.23
N PRO A 95 -8.68 0.12 19.24
CA PRO A 95 -9.53 -0.98 18.82
C PRO A 95 -8.69 -2.13 18.25
N LYS A 96 -9.16 -3.36 18.46
CA LYS A 96 -8.55 -4.60 17.98
C LYS A 96 -9.34 -5.23 16.82
N THR A 97 -10.54 -4.74 16.55
CA THR A 97 -11.39 -5.21 15.46
C THR A 97 -11.96 -4.04 14.66
N MET A 98 -12.36 -4.30 13.42
CA MET A 98 -13.02 -3.28 12.58
C MET A 98 -14.36 -2.83 13.17
N SER A 99 -15.08 -3.72 13.86
CA SER A 99 -16.31 -3.38 14.57
C SER A 99 -16.06 -2.43 15.75
N GLU A 100 -14.99 -2.66 16.52
CA GLU A 100 -14.56 -1.74 17.59
C GLU A 100 -14.13 -0.39 17.01
N LEU A 101 -13.34 -0.40 15.93
CA LEU A 101 -12.92 0.83 15.25
C LEU A 101 -14.12 1.66 14.78
N ALA A 102 -15.13 1.01 14.19
CA ALA A 102 -16.36 1.68 13.77
C ALA A 102 -17.17 2.24 14.96
N ALA A 103 -17.19 1.52 16.09
CA ALA A 103 -17.86 1.99 17.30
C ALA A 103 -17.14 3.19 17.92
N ASP A 104 -15.81 3.14 18.01
CA ASP A 104 -14.99 4.21 18.55
C ASP A 104 -15.02 5.45 17.65
N ALA A 105 -14.97 5.29 16.33
CA ALA A 105 -15.13 6.39 15.38
C ALA A 105 -16.47 7.12 15.57
N LYS A 106 -17.58 6.39 15.80
CA LYS A 106 -18.89 6.99 16.11
C LYS A 106 -18.87 7.77 17.42
N LYS A 107 -18.25 7.22 18.48
CA LYS A 107 -18.13 7.90 19.79
C LYS A 107 -17.28 9.17 19.71
N LEU A 108 -16.24 9.15 18.90
CA LEU A 108 -15.30 10.27 18.75
C LEU A 108 -15.83 11.38 17.84
N THR A 109 -16.82 11.09 17.00
CA THR A 109 -17.40 12.07 16.08
C THR A 109 -18.24 13.09 16.84
N GLN A 110 -17.89 14.36 16.70
CA GLN A 110 -18.56 15.48 17.37
C GLN A 110 -19.12 16.46 16.34
N LYS A 111 -20.29 17.02 16.64
CA LYS A 111 -20.94 18.04 15.80
C LYS A 111 -20.98 19.39 16.51
N ASN A 112 -20.91 20.46 15.73
CA ASN A 112 -21.24 21.80 16.19
C ASN A 112 -22.76 21.97 16.35
N SER A 113 -23.18 23.07 16.96
CA SER A 113 -24.62 23.39 17.15
C SER A 113 -25.41 23.55 15.85
N ASP A 114 -24.74 23.93 14.76
CA ASP A 114 -25.31 24.03 13.41
C ASP A 114 -25.36 22.68 12.66
N GLY A 115 -24.93 21.59 13.30
CA GLY A 115 -24.92 20.24 12.72
C GLY A 115 -23.69 19.91 11.88
N SER A 116 -22.78 20.86 11.63
CA SER A 116 -21.49 20.59 10.97
C SER A 116 -20.59 19.69 11.81
N LEU A 117 -19.68 18.94 11.16
CA LEU A 117 -18.71 18.10 11.86
C LEU A 117 -17.61 18.97 12.48
N LYS A 118 -17.43 18.84 13.80
CA LYS A 118 -16.35 19.49 14.56
C LYS A 118 -15.14 18.57 14.68
N VAL A 119 -15.39 17.28 14.90
CA VAL A 119 -14.39 16.21 14.98
C VAL A 119 -14.93 15.03 14.19
N VAL A 120 -14.11 14.47 13.30
CA VAL A 120 -14.38 13.22 12.61
C VAL A 120 -13.61 12.13 13.32
N GLY A 121 -14.30 11.11 13.83
CA GLY A 121 -13.64 10.05 14.60
C GLY A 121 -12.75 9.13 13.75
N LEU A 122 -13.12 8.93 12.48
CA LEU A 122 -12.32 8.29 11.44
C LEU A 122 -12.85 8.77 10.09
N ASP A 123 -11.95 9.21 9.21
CA ASP A 123 -12.25 9.40 7.80
C ASP A 123 -11.49 8.34 6.98
N PRO A 124 -12.18 7.28 6.52
CA PRO A 124 -11.53 6.21 5.78
C PRO A 124 -11.19 6.59 4.33
N VAL A 125 -11.52 7.82 3.89
CA VAL A 125 -11.35 8.30 2.51
C VAL A 125 -10.73 9.70 2.43
N ASP A 126 -9.96 10.12 3.44
CA ASP A 126 -9.33 11.46 3.58
C ASP A 126 -8.28 11.81 2.49
N GLY A 127 -8.38 11.28 1.28
CA GLY A 127 -7.49 11.56 0.15
C GLY A 127 -6.03 11.13 0.34
N PHE A 128 -5.66 10.69 1.55
CA PHE A 128 -4.37 10.09 1.82
C PHE A 128 -4.28 8.76 1.08
N TYR A 129 -3.20 8.56 0.33
CA TYR A 129 -3.05 7.42 -0.59
C TYR A 129 -3.15 6.05 0.13
N GLU A 130 -2.87 6.00 1.44
CA GLU A 130 -3.04 4.80 2.25
C GLU A 130 -4.50 4.49 2.63
N ASN A 131 -5.38 5.50 2.58
CA ASN A 131 -6.81 5.36 2.79
C ASN A 131 -7.51 4.97 1.48
N ALA A 132 -7.09 3.83 0.91
CA ALA A 132 -7.60 3.28 -0.33
C ALA A 132 -8.33 1.95 -0.08
N ALA A 133 -9.30 1.62 -0.94
CA ALA A 133 -10.02 0.35 -0.88
C ALA A 133 -9.07 -0.86 -0.93
N ALA A 134 -7.95 -0.73 -1.64
CA ALA A 134 -6.89 -1.75 -1.73
C ALA A 134 -6.30 -2.13 -0.35
N HIS A 135 -6.21 -1.19 0.58
CA HIS A 135 -5.65 -1.41 1.92
C HIS A 135 -6.71 -1.79 2.95
N TRP A 136 -7.91 -1.21 2.86
CA TRP A 136 -9.00 -1.54 3.78
C TRP A 136 -9.64 -2.91 3.47
N GLY A 137 -9.78 -3.27 2.19
CA GLY A 137 -10.47 -4.49 1.75
C GLY A 137 -9.97 -5.77 2.42
N PRO A 138 -8.65 -6.03 2.48
CA PRO A 138 -8.11 -7.21 3.16
C PRO A 138 -8.51 -7.31 4.64
N MET A 139 -8.74 -6.18 5.34
CA MET A 139 -9.20 -6.19 6.73
C MET A 139 -10.63 -6.73 6.89
N PHE A 140 -11.40 -6.76 5.80
CA PHE A 140 -12.74 -7.34 5.71
C PHE A 140 -12.77 -8.68 4.96
N GLY A 141 -11.60 -9.27 4.68
CA GLY A 141 -11.49 -10.53 3.93
C GLY A 141 -11.72 -10.40 2.42
N THR A 142 -11.70 -9.18 1.87
CA THR A 142 -11.80 -8.98 0.42
C THR A 142 -10.60 -9.60 -0.30
N GLN A 143 -10.90 -10.28 -1.40
CA GLN A 143 -9.93 -10.76 -2.36
C GLN A 143 -10.22 -10.10 -3.72
N TRP A 144 -9.17 -9.78 -4.48
CA TRP A 144 -9.27 -9.02 -5.73
C TRP A 144 -9.31 -9.94 -6.97
N VAL A 145 -8.54 -11.02 -6.92
CA VAL A 145 -8.43 -12.03 -7.99
C VAL A 145 -8.48 -13.44 -7.41
N ASP A 146 -8.95 -14.41 -8.19
CA ASP A 146 -8.85 -15.83 -7.86
C ASP A 146 -7.46 -16.41 -8.14
N SER A 147 -7.26 -17.70 -7.88
CA SER A 147 -5.99 -18.40 -8.12
C SER A 147 -5.57 -18.46 -9.59
N SER A 148 -6.49 -18.22 -10.53
CA SER A 148 -6.20 -18.12 -11.96
C SER A 148 -5.85 -16.69 -12.41
N GLY A 149 -5.91 -15.72 -11.49
CA GLY A 149 -5.68 -14.31 -11.77
C GLY A 149 -6.90 -13.59 -12.36
N LYS A 150 -8.08 -14.21 -12.36
CA LYS A 150 -9.32 -13.58 -12.83
C LYS A 150 -9.89 -12.68 -11.73
N SER A 151 -10.34 -11.48 -12.10
CA SER A 151 -11.05 -10.58 -11.18
C SER A 151 -12.27 -11.28 -10.56
N ILE A 152 -12.41 -11.13 -9.25
CA ILE A 152 -13.58 -11.59 -8.47
C ILE A 152 -14.34 -10.41 -7.84
N LEU A 153 -13.95 -9.19 -8.17
CA LEU A 153 -14.77 -8.01 -7.89
C LEU A 153 -15.95 -8.04 -8.87
N SER A 154 -17.15 -8.25 -8.34
CA SER A 154 -18.42 -8.43 -9.07
C SER A 154 -18.58 -9.74 -9.85
N GLN A 155 -19.34 -10.67 -9.24
CA GLN A 155 -20.65 -11.01 -9.77
C GLN A 155 -21.71 -10.17 -9.05
#